data_AF-A0A7C5CVP7-F1
#
_entry.id   AF-A0A7C5CVP7-F1
#
_cell.length_a   1.000
_cell.length_b   1.000
_cell.length_c   1.000
_cell.angle_alpha   90.00
_cell.angle_beta   90.00
_cell.angle_gamma   90.00
#
_symmetry.space_group_name_H-M   'P 1'
#
loop_
_entity.id
_entity.type
_entity.pdbx_description
1 polymer ?
#
loop_
_entity_poly.entity_id
_entity_poly.type
_entity_poly.pdbx_seq_one_letter_code
_entity_poly.pdbx_strand_id
1 'polypeptide(L)'
;MRRIGASTIWKWTFLLMFLLFISTEIYVVTSMEDEGELSSLENGWAGASAFSDELSRRGFDVRSLLTTPSLLHEEEDPGNTLLISLGPQREYSLSELHALRKFHSRGGRILMADDSGNGNGLASRFEVNFVRGQLYDQNFVSSPDLVKFDVNQDFFDGTVLMNRPASLSFSSGQALIASTTSAWVDRNGNGINDNISTNQGEAPGIRYLAVISDPDFTEHGSGAAVFIADPSLFMNGMIELEGNME
;
A
#
# COMPACT_ATOMS: atom_id res chain seq x y z
N MET A 1 -21.71 3.40 16.33
CA MET A 1 -20.27 3.06 16.44
C MET A 1 -20.15 1.59 16.81
N ARG A 2 -19.87 0.73 15.83
CA ARG A 2 -19.73 -0.71 16.04
C ARG A 2 -18.33 -0.93 16.62
N ARG A 3 -18.24 -1.22 17.93
CA ARG A 3 -16.97 -1.55 18.60
C ARG A 3 -16.34 -2.73 17.86
N ILE A 4 -15.25 -2.48 17.15
CA ILE A 4 -14.39 -3.54 16.61
C ILE A 4 -13.87 -4.27 17.86
N GLY A 5 -14.19 -5.55 17.99
CA GLY A 5 -13.76 -6.33 19.15
C GLY A 5 -12.23 -6.42 19.18
N ALA A 6 -11.63 -6.34 20.37
CA ALA A 6 -10.19 -6.49 20.56
C ALA A 6 -9.63 -7.78 19.91
N SER A 7 -10.47 -8.83 19.80
CA SER A 7 -10.15 -10.08 19.09
C SER A 7 -9.97 -9.94 17.58
N THR A 8 -10.50 -8.89 16.96
CA THR A 8 -10.34 -8.62 15.53
C THR A 8 -9.00 -7.94 15.29
N ILE A 9 -8.66 -6.93 16.09
CA ILE A 9 -7.39 -6.18 15.97
C ILE A 9 -6.19 -7.12 16.08
N TRP A 10 -6.16 -7.99 17.10
CA TRP A 10 -5.07 -8.95 17.30
C TRP A 10 -4.90 -9.95 16.14
N LYS A 11 -5.97 -10.30 15.43
CA LYS A 11 -5.89 -11.19 14.26
C LYS A 11 -5.15 -10.52 13.10
N TRP A 12 -5.43 -9.24 12.85
CA TRP A 12 -4.84 -8.51 11.74
C TRP A 12 -3.40 -8.06 12.04
N THR A 13 -3.10 -7.71 13.30
CA THR A 13 -1.71 -7.50 13.75
C THR A 13 -0.88 -8.77 13.60
N PHE A 14 -1.40 -9.91 14.07
CA PHE A 14 -0.74 -11.20 13.88
C PHE A 14 -0.54 -11.51 12.39
N LEU A 15 -1.52 -11.17 11.54
CA LEU A 15 -1.41 -11.36 10.08
C LEU A 15 -0.28 -10.55 9.47
N LEU A 16 -0.10 -9.28 9.84
CA LEU A 16 0.97 -8.44 9.32
C LEU A 16 2.35 -8.90 9.78
N MET A 17 2.48 -9.34 11.04
CA MET A 17 3.71 -9.97 11.51
C MET A 17 3.96 -11.33 10.84
N PHE A 18 2.90 -12.12 10.64
CA PHE A 18 2.95 -13.40 9.94
C PHE A 18 3.37 -13.23 8.48
N LEU A 19 2.88 -12.17 7.81
CA LEU A 19 3.22 -11.75 6.46
C LEU A 19 4.73 -11.58 6.28
N LEU A 20 5.41 -10.96 7.24
CA LEU A 20 6.85 -10.73 7.19
C LEU A 20 7.67 -11.92 7.70
N PHE A 21 7.19 -12.67 8.69
CA PHE A 21 8.01 -13.68 9.39
C PHE A 21 8.18 -15.00 8.61
N ILE A 22 7.21 -15.37 7.77
CA ILE A 22 7.27 -16.64 7.01
C ILE A 22 7.78 -16.43 5.59
N SER A 23 7.81 -15.18 5.11
CA SER A 23 8.38 -14.90 3.80
C SER A 23 9.90 -15.00 3.85
N THR A 24 10.48 -15.92 3.11
CA THR A 24 11.95 -16.01 2.93
C THR A 24 12.40 -15.32 1.64
N GLU A 25 11.50 -15.16 0.68
CA GLU A 25 11.74 -14.47 -0.59
C GLU A 25 10.80 -13.28 -0.76
N ILE A 26 11.33 -12.15 -1.25
CA ILE A 26 10.58 -10.94 -1.53
C ILE A 26 10.84 -10.51 -2.99
N TYR A 27 9.77 -10.42 -3.79
CA TYR A 27 9.83 -9.83 -5.11
C TYR A 27 9.35 -8.39 -5.06
N VAL A 28 10.18 -7.45 -5.53
CA VAL A 28 9.79 -6.04 -5.66
C VAL A 28 9.56 -5.75 -7.14
N VAL A 29 8.30 -5.48 -7.50
CA VAL A 29 7.92 -4.98 -8.83
C VAL A 29 7.93 -3.46 -8.77
N THR A 30 8.81 -2.87 -9.57
CA THR A 30 8.94 -1.42 -9.71
C THR A 30 8.89 -1.05 -11.18
N SER A 31 8.33 0.12 -11.50
CA SER A 31 8.27 0.58 -12.89
C SER A 31 9.62 1.07 -13.42
N MET A 32 9.86 0.93 -14.73
CA MET A 32 11.06 1.43 -15.42
C MET A 32 10.81 2.63 -16.36
N GLU A 33 9.55 3.07 -16.54
CA GLU A 33 9.21 3.98 -17.65
C GLU A 33 9.24 5.48 -17.31
N ASP A 34 9.28 5.88 -16.02
CA ASP A 34 9.44 7.28 -15.63
C ASP A 34 10.69 7.44 -14.74
N GLU A 35 11.80 7.88 -15.34
CA GLU A 35 13.07 8.35 -14.76
C GLU A 35 13.71 7.58 -13.57
N GLY A 36 13.25 6.37 -13.24
CA GLY A 36 13.74 5.61 -12.09
C GLY A 36 12.98 5.85 -10.77
N GLU A 37 11.85 6.56 -10.82
CA GLU A 37 11.00 6.76 -9.64
C GLU A 37 10.42 5.43 -9.14
N LEU A 38 10.49 5.23 -7.81
CA LEU A 38 10.12 4.04 -7.07
C LEU A 38 10.85 2.75 -7.50
N SER A 39 11.88 2.85 -8.34
CA SER A 39 12.68 1.71 -8.76
C SER A 39 13.55 1.18 -7.62
N SER A 40 13.48 -0.13 -7.39
CA SER A 40 14.27 -0.83 -6.35
C SER A 40 15.78 -0.83 -6.65
N LEU A 41 16.16 -0.50 -7.89
CA LEU A 41 17.56 -0.42 -8.31
C LEU A 41 18.12 1.01 -8.30
N GLU A 42 17.26 2.02 -8.10
CA GLU A 42 17.63 3.43 -8.21
C GLU A 42 17.91 4.04 -6.85
N ASN A 43 19.05 4.72 -6.74
CA ASN A 43 19.56 5.32 -5.50
C ASN A 43 19.26 6.83 -5.39
N GLY A 44 18.63 7.42 -6.39
CA GLY A 44 18.17 8.81 -6.36
C GLY A 44 17.08 9.04 -5.31
N TRP A 45 16.75 10.32 -5.05
CA TRP A 45 15.72 10.69 -4.05
C TRP A 45 14.38 9.98 -4.29
N ALA A 46 14.00 9.84 -5.57
CA ALA A 46 12.76 9.18 -5.99
C ALA A 46 12.85 7.65 -6.08
N GLY A 47 14.03 7.05 -6.02
CA GLY A 47 14.20 5.60 -6.08
C GLY A 47 13.83 4.89 -4.78
N ALA A 48 13.82 3.56 -4.78
CA ALA A 48 13.44 2.71 -3.63
C ALA A 48 14.54 1.69 -3.24
N SER A 49 15.80 1.95 -3.63
CA SER A 49 16.91 1.04 -3.33
C SER A 49 17.17 0.89 -1.82
N ALA A 50 17.05 1.97 -1.04
CA ALA A 50 17.27 1.92 0.41
C ALA A 50 16.28 0.98 1.12
N PHE A 51 15.03 0.92 0.65
CA PHE A 51 14.04 -0.03 1.13
C PHE A 51 14.44 -1.48 0.81
N SER A 52 14.92 -1.71 -0.41
CA SER A 52 15.34 -3.04 -0.87
C SER A 52 16.60 -3.52 -0.14
N ASP A 53 17.54 -2.60 0.13
CA ASP A 53 18.74 -2.84 0.94
C ASP A 53 18.39 -3.14 2.39
N GLU A 54 17.39 -2.45 2.96
CA GLU A 54 16.87 -2.74 4.30
C GLU A 54 16.35 -4.16 4.42
N LEU A 55 15.47 -4.57 3.50
CA LEU A 55 14.91 -5.92 3.47
C LEU A 55 16.03 -6.97 3.34
N SER A 56 17.00 -6.72 2.45
CA SER A 56 18.14 -7.61 2.28
C SER A 56 18.97 -7.72 3.57
N ARG A 57 19.18 -6.60 4.29
CA ARG A 57 19.90 -6.58 5.56
C ARG A 57 19.17 -7.30 6.69
N ARG A 58 17.83 -7.33 6.63
CA ARG A 58 16.98 -8.11 7.53
C ARG A 58 16.97 -9.61 7.18
N GLY A 59 17.62 -10.02 6.10
CA GLY A 59 17.87 -11.41 5.74
C GLY A 59 16.91 -11.99 4.70
N PHE A 60 16.09 -11.16 4.04
CA PHE A 60 15.22 -11.59 2.95
C PHE A 60 16.00 -11.69 1.63
N ASP A 61 15.69 -12.69 0.78
CA ASP A 61 16.17 -12.71 -0.60
C ASP A 61 15.31 -11.77 -1.45
N VAL A 62 15.82 -10.58 -1.75
CA VAL A 62 15.11 -9.53 -2.47
C VAL A 62 15.45 -9.61 -3.96
N ARG A 63 14.41 -9.82 -4.79
CA ARG A 63 14.55 -9.90 -6.25
C ARG A 63 13.70 -8.82 -6.92
N SER A 64 14.33 -7.97 -7.73
CA SER A 64 13.61 -6.98 -8.54
C SER A 64 13.00 -7.64 -9.78
N LEU A 65 11.68 -7.50 -9.95
CA LEU A 65 10.98 -7.93 -11.16
C LEU A 65 10.91 -6.75 -12.14
N LEU A 66 11.77 -6.77 -13.15
CA LEU A 66 11.94 -5.67 -14.11
C LEU A 66 10.92 -5.67 -15.26
N THR A 67 10.24 -6.78 -15.52
CA THR A 67 9.47 -6.97 -16.77
C THR A 67 7.97 -7.08 -16.55
N THR A 68 7.51 -8.08 -15.79
CA THR A 68 6.08 -8.28 -15.57
C THR A 68 5.82 -9.21 -14.38
N PRO A 69 4.77 -8.95 -13.58
CA PRO A 69 4.28 -9.90 -12.57
C PRO A 69 3.83 -11.25 -13.13
N SER A 70 3.72 -11.39 -14.46
CA SER A 70 3.31 -12.66 -15.10
C SER A 70 4.24 -13.82 -14.76
N LEU A 71 5.51 -13.55 -14.41
CA LEU A 71 6.49 -14.55 -14.00
C LEU A 71 6.14 -15.24 -12.67
N LEU A 72 5.32 -14.61 -11.82
CA LEU A 72 4.89 -15.21 -10.54
C LEU A 72 4.05 -16.48 -10.72
N HIS A 73 3.59 -16.78 -11.95
CA HIS A 73 2.97 -18.06 -12.25
C HIS A 73 3.94 -19.25 -12.04
N GLU A 74 5.23 -19.02 -12.24
CA GLU A 74 6.30 -20.00 -12.16
C GLU A 74 6.95 -20.07 -10.78
N GLU A 75 6.56 -19.20 -9.84
CA GLU A 75 7.07 -19.22 -8.47
C GLU A 75 6.82 -20.61 -7.83
N GLU A 76 7.88 -21.23 -7.33
CA GLU A 76 7.87 -22.59 -6.81
C GLU A 76 7.24 -22.65 -5.41
N ASP A 77 7.53 -21.65 -4.56
CA ASP A 77 7.09 -21.63 -3.15
C ASP A 77 6.36 -20.32 -2.76
N PRO A 78 5.19 -20.03 -3.37
CA PRO A 78 4.47 -18.78 -3.15
C PRO A 78 4.06 -18.55 -1.69
N GLY A 79 3.86 -19.62 -0.89
CA GLY A 79 3.51 -19.48 0.53
C GLY A 79 4.57 -18.74 1.36
N ASN A 80 5.83 -18.79 0.93
CA ASN A 80 6.98 -18.12 1.52
C ASN A 80 7.44 -16.89 0.72
N THR A 81 6.60 -16.41 -0.21
CA THR A 81 6.92 -15.28 -1.07
C THR A 81 6.03 -14.08 -0.77
N LEU A 82 6.64 -12.90 -0.64
CA LEU A 82 5.94 -11.62 -0.63
C LEU A 82 6.18 -10.88 -1.94
N LEU A 83 5.09 -10.49 -2.61
CA LEU A 83 5.15 -9.54 -3.71
C LEU A 83 4.93 -8.13 -3.17
N ILE A 84 5.88 -7.22 -3.46
CA ILE A 84 5.76 -5.79 -3.22
C ILE A 84 5.59 -5.10 -4.57
N SER A 85 4.49 -4.37 -4.77
CA SER A 85 4.28 -3.55 -5.95
C SER A 85 4.20 -2.08 -5.58
N LEU A 86 5.13 -1.28 -6.09
CA LEU A 86 5.22 0.16 -5.79
C LEU A 86 4.85 0.98 -7.02
N GLY A 87 3.85 1.86 -6.89
CA GLY A 87 3.41 2.81 -7.91
C GLY A 87 3.21 2.20 -9.30
N PRO A 88 2.23 1.30 -9.51
CA PRO A 88 1.96 0.76 -10.85
C PRO A 88 1.67 1.90 -11.84
N GLN A 89 2.48 2.04 -12.90
CA GLN A 89 2.34 3.12 -13.89
C GLN A 89 1.20 2.91 -14.89
N ARG A 90 0.68 1.68 -14.96
CA ARG A 90 -0.48 1.32 -15.77
C ARG A 90 -1.31 0.27 -15.06
N GLU A 91 -2.57 0.16 -15.50
CA GLU A 91 -3.40 -0.96 -15.12
C GLU A 91 -2.77 -2.29 -15.56
N TYR A 92 -2.89 -3.31 -14.70
CA TYR A 92 -2.43 -4.65 -15.01
C TYR A 92 -3.27 -5.26 -16.16
N SER A 93 -2.57 -5.93 -17.06
CA SER A 93 -3.20 -6.73 -18.11
C SER A 93 -3.94 -7.93 -17.52
N LEU A 94 -4.87 -8.51 -18.29
CA LEU A 94 -5.63 -9.70 -17.86
C LEU A 94 -4.71 -10.89 -17.52
N SER A 95 -3.61 -11.06 -18.23
CA SER A 95 -2.60 -12.10 -17.95
C SER A 95 -1.88 -11.85 -16.62
N GLU A 96 -1.49 -10.61 -16.35
CA GLU A 96 -0.87 -10.22 -15.07
C GLU A 96 -1.82 -10.43 -13.90
N LEU A 97 -3.08 -9.99 -14.04
CA LEU A 97 -4.12 -10.21 -13.05
C LEU A 97 -4.41 -11.71 -12.84
N HIS A 98 -4.28 -12.55 -13.86
CA HIS A 98 -4.39 -13.99 -13.69
C HIS A 98 -3.20 -14.57 -12.92
N ALA A 99 -1.97 -14.18 -13.25
CA ALA A 99 -0.78 -14.63 -12.54
C ALA A 99 -0.82 -14.23 -11.05
N LEU A 100 -1.13 -12.96 -10.76
CA LEU A 100 -1.25 -12.43 -9.40
C LEU A 100 -2.31 -13.17 -8.57
N ARG A 101 -3.47 -13.45 -9.17
CA ARG A 101 -4.52 -14.24 -8.50
C ARG A 101 -4.09 -15.66 -8.22
N LYS A 102 -3.41 -16.32 -9.17
CA LYS A 102 -2.92 -17.69 -8.97
C LYS A 102 -1.85 -17.73 -7.89
N PHE A 103 -0.91 -16.79 -7.91
CA PHE A 103 0.11 -16.60 -6.88
C PHE A 103 -0.54 -16.48 -5.49
N HIS A 104 -1.49 -15.55 -5.36
CA HIS A 104 -2.24 -15.36 -4.12
C HIS A 104 -3.00 -16.61 -3.65
N SER A 105 -3.72 -17.29 -4.56
CA SER A 105 -4.47 -18.51 -4.22
C SER A 105 -3.60 -19.69 -3.78
N ARG A 106 -2.29 -19.62 -4.03
CA ARG A 106 -1.29 -20.62 -3.60
C ARG A 106 -0.59 -20.22 -2.29
N GLY A 107 -1.06 -19.19 -1.60
CA GLY A 107 -0.49 -18.69 -0.33
C GLY A 107 0.43 -17.48 -0.48
N GLY A 108 0.62 -16.99 -1.72
CA GLY A 108 1.36 -15.78 -2.03
C GLY A 108 0.77 -14.53 -1.37
N ARG A 109 1.64 -13.66 -0.90
CA ARG A 109 1.26 -12.45 -0.15
C ARG A 109 1.54 -11.21 -0.98
N ILE A 110 0.75 -10.17 -0.78
CA ILE A 110 0.83 -8.96 -1.61
C ILE A 110 0.89 -7.72 -0.71
N LEU A 111 1.87 -6.86 -0.94
CA LEU A 111 1.87 -5.48 -0.49
C LEU A 111 1.82 -4.61 -1.74
N MET A 112 0.79 -3.78 -1.87
CA MET A 112 0.62 -2.88 -3.01
C MET A 112 0.50 -1.45 -2.52
N ALA A 113 1.39 -0.59 -3.01
CA ALA A 113 1.32 0.84 -2.78
C ALA A 113 1.01 1.56 -4.09
N ASP A 114 -0.05 2.36 -4.10
CA ASP A 114 -0.55 3.07 -5.29
C ASP A 114 -1.34 4.31 -4.88
N ASP A 115 -1.16 5.39 -5.63
CA ASP A 115 -1.81 6.68 -5.49
C ASP A 115 -2.54 7.12 -6.79
N SER A 116 -2.29 6.42 -7.90
CA SER A 116 -2.87 6.68 -9.23
C SER A 116 -4.19 5.94 -9.47
N GLY A 117 -4.40 4.84 -8.75
CA GLY A 117 -5.52 3.92 -8.93
C GLY A 117 -5.33 2.89 -10.04
N ASN A 118 -4.14 2.78 -10.62
CA ASN A 118 -3.79 1.74 -11.60
C ASN A 118 -3.80 0.32 -11.01
N GLY A 119 -3.58 0.18 -9.70
CA GLY A 119 -3.64 -1.07 -8.95
C GLY A 119 -5.06 -1.63 -8.76
N ASN A 120 -6.10 -0.85 -9.08
CA ASN A 120 -7.51 -1.22 -8.81
C ASN A 120 -7.98 -2.49 -9.51
N GLY A 121 -7.36 -2.87 -10.64
CA GLY A 121 -7.65 -4.16 -11.29
C GLY A 121 -7.40 -5.37 -10.38
N LEU A 122 -6.42 -5.27 -9.48
CA LEU A 122 -6.12 -6.27 -8.46
C LEU A 122 -6.83 -5.95 -7.13
N ALA A 123 -6.69 -4.72 -6.62
CA ALA A 123 -7.19 -4.34 -5.29
C ALA A 123 -8.69 -4.58 -5.12
N SER A 124 -9.49 -4.33 -6.17
CA SER A 124 -10.95 -4.53 -6.13
C SER A 124 -11.37 -5.98 -5.85
N ARG A 125 -10.48 -6.97 -6.07
CA ARG A 125 -10.70 -8.38 -5.73
C ARG A 125 -10.64 -8.65 -4.23
N PHE A 126 -9.98 -7.77 -3.50
CA PHE A 126 -9.88 -7.76 -2.05
C PHE A 126 -10.91 -6.83 -1.42
N GLU A 127 -11.88 -6.36 -2.22
CA GLU A 127 -12.85 -5.34 -1.85
C GLU A 127 -12.23 -4.02 -1.38
N VAL A 128 -11.04 -3.69 -1.89
CA VAL A 128 -10.31 -2.44 -1.66
C VAL A 128 -10.20 -1.67 -2.97
N ASN A 129 -10.36 -0.35 -2.94
CA ASN A 129 -10.13 0.50 -4.10
C ASN A 129 -9.33 1.74 -3.70
N PHE A 130 -8.27 2.00 -4.46
CA PHE A 130 -7.56 3.27 -4.50
C PHE A 130 -8.47 4.33 -5.11
N VAL A 131 -8.83 5.32 -4.30
CA VAL A 131 -9.64 6.47 -4.68
C VAL A 131 -8.72 7.47 -5.37
N ARG A 132 -9.00 7.75 -6.65
CA ARG A 132 -8.25 8.75 -7.43
C ARG A 132 -8.40 10.14 -6.83
N GLY A 133 -7.30 10.89 -6.82
CA GLY A 133 -7.21 12.25 -6.29
C GLY A 133 -6.32 12.32 -5.05
N GLN A 134 -5.58 13.43 -4.92
CA GLN A 134 -4.71 13.66 -3.77
C GLN A 134 -5.56 13.88 -2.52
N LEU A 135 -5.17 13.24 -1.43
CA LEU A 135 -5.67 13.51 -0.10
C LEU A 135 -4.97 14.75 0.45
N TYR A 136 -5.77 15.71 0.89
CA TYR A 136 -5.33 16.85 1.68
C TYR A 136 -5.89 16.74 3.10
N ASP A 137 -5.18 17.30 4.07
CA ASP A 137 -5.69 17.47 5.44
C ASP A 137 -5.49 18.93 5.88
N GLN A 138 -6.56 19.54 6.41
CA GLN A 138 -6.56 20.94 6.83
C GLN A 138 -5.60 21.22 8.00
N ASN A 139 -5.05 20.19 8.66
CA ASN A 139 -3.99 20.36 9.64
C ASN A 139 -2.61 20.64 9.02
N PHE A 140 -2.45 20.44 7.70
CA PHE A 140 -1.16 20.53 6.98
C PHE A 140 -1.15 21.61 5.89
N VAL A 141 -1.89 22.71 6.07
CA VAL A 141 -2.03 23.77 5.06
C VAL A 141 -0.69 24.39 4.63
N SER A 142 0.30 24.45 5.52
CA SER A 142 1.64 24.98 5.20
C SER A 142 2.52 24.01 4.41
N SER A 143 2.16 22.73 4.35
CA SER A 143 2.88 21.68 3.62
C SER A 143 1.86 20.66 3.11
N PRO A 144 0.98 21.06 2.18
CA PRO A 144 -0.23 20.30 1.85
C PRO A 144 0.07 18.97 1.15
N ASP A 145 1.27 18.83 0.60
CA ASP A 145 1.77 17.58 0.01
C ASP A 145 2.28 16.61 1.08
N LEU A 146 2.81 17.10 2.21
CA LEU A 146 3.42 16.28 3.26
C LEU A 146 2.47 16.14 4.44
N VAL A 147 1.84 14.98 4.55
CA VAL A 147 0.81 14.71 5.57
C VAL A 147 1.32 13.67 6.56
N LYS A 148 1.27 14.01 7.86
CA LYS A 148 1.60 13.08 8.94
C LYS A 148 0.36 12.33 9.42
N PHE A 149 0.50 11.04 9.64
CA PHE A 149 -0.54 10.19 10.19
C PHE A 149 -0.05 9.47 11.43
N ASP A 150 -0.77 9.65 12.54
CA ASP A 150 -0.54 8.88 13.75
C ASP A 150 -1.08 7.46 13.55
N VAL A 151 -0.24 6.47 13.86
CA VAL A 151 -0.54 5.05 13.72
C VAL A 151 -0.41 4.42 15.09
N ASN A 152 -1.47 3.75 15.52
CA ASN A 152 -1.50 3.01 16.78
C ASN A 152 -1.99 1.59 16.47
N GLN A 153 -1.05 0.72 16.14
CA GLN A 153 -1.26 -0.71 15.89
C GLN A 153 -0.34 -1.51 16.80
N ASP A 154 -0.68 -2.76 17.14
CA ASP A 154 0.15 -3.50 18.11
C ASP A 154 1.58 -3.78 17.59
N PHE A 155 1.81 -3.67 16.28
CA PHE A 155 3.13 -3.82 15.65
C PHE A 155 3.87 -2.50 15.41
N PHE A 156 3.19 -1.34 15.52
CA PHE A 156 3.78 -0.02 15.30
C PHE A 156 2.95 1.06 16.01
N ASP A 157 3.58 1.83 16.90
CA ASP A 157 3.00 2.98 17.59
C ASP A 157 3.89 4.20 17.35
N GLY A 158 3.45 5.11 16.48
CA GLY A 158 4.28 6.20 15.98
C GLY A 158 3.57 7.03 14.92
N THR A 159 4.36 7.77 14.13
CA THR A 159 3.85 8.64 13.07
C THR A 159 4.51 8.28 11.75
N VAL A 160 3.72 8.18 10.69
CA VAL A 160 4.22 8.04 9.31
C VAL A 160 4.03 9.33 8.54
N LEU A 161 4.92 9.61 7.59
CA LEU A 161 4.87 10.78 6.71
C LEU A 161 4.69 10.35 5.27
N MET A 162 3.63 10.83 4.64
CA MET A 162 3.26 10.54 3.27
C MET A 162 3.39 11.79 2.39
N ASN A 163 3.77 11.62 1.12
CA ASN A 163 3.92 12.69 0.15
C ASN A 163 2.89 12.54 -0.97
N ARG A 164 1.91 13.45 -0.98
CA ARG A 164 0.76 13.48 -1.90
C ARG A 164 -0.06 12.18 -1.90
N PRO A 165 -0.40 11.62 -0.72
CA PRO A 165 -1.11 10.35 -0.65
C PRO A 165 -2.46 10.42 -1.35
N ALA A 166 -2.93 9.28 -1.87
CA ALA A 166 -4.33 9.10 -2.24
C ALA A 166 -5.16 8.66 -1.01
N SER A 167 -6.30 7.99 -1.24
CA SER A 167 -7.03 7.31 -0.18
C SER A 167 -7.61 5.97 -0.61
N LEU A 168 -8.02 5.16 0.35
CA LEU A 168 -8.63 3.86 0.14
C LEU A 168 -10.11 3.88 0.53
N SER A 169 -10.91 3.17 -0.25
CA SER A 169 -12.26 2.73 0.12
C SER A 169 -12.29 1.22 0.18
N PHE A 170 -12.97 0.64 1.17
CA PHE A 170 -13.06 -0.81 1.31
C PHE A 170 -14.36 -1.26 1.96
N SER A 171 -14.82 -2.48 1.62
CA SER A 171 -15.95 -3.14 2.29
C SER A 171 -15.57 -4.35 3.13
N SER A 172 -14.37 -4.89 2.94
CA SER A 172 -13.77 -5.97 3.73
C SER A 172 -12.33 -5.66 4.12
N GLY A 173 -11.88 -6.22 5.24
CA GLY A 173 -10.56 -5.98 5.82
C GLY A 173 -10.57 -5.06 7.05
N GLN A 174 -9.38 -4.64 7.44
CA GLN A 174 -9.13 -3.71 8.55
C GLN A 174 -8.26 -2.54 8.09
N ALA A 175 -8.66 -1.32 8.45
CA ALA A 175 -7.81 -0.15 8.29
C ALA A 175 -6.62 -0.21 9.27
N LEU A 176 -5.42 -0.01 8.74
CA LEU A 176 -4.16 0.10 9.50
C LEU A 176 -3.80 1.58 9.74
N ILE A 177 -4.04 2.44 8.76
CA ILE A 177 -3.75 3.87 8.83
C ILE A 177 -4.99 4.64 8.36
N ALA A 178 -5.39 5.65 9.13
CA ALA A 178 -6.52 6.52 8.83
C ALA A 178 -6.16 7.98 9.08
N SER A 179 -6.77 8.88 8.32
CA SER A 179 -6.63 10.32 8.48
C SER A 179 -7.46 10.85 9.66
N THR A 180 -7.29 12.13 9.93
CA THR A 180 -8.21 12.87 10.81
C THR A 180 -9.56 13.15 10.11
N THR A 181 -10.51 13.73 10.84
CA THR A 181 -11.82 14.14 10.28
C THR A 181 -11.74 15.36 9.35
N SER A 182 -10.62 16.08 9.31
CA SER A 182 -10.44 17.25 8.44
C SER A 182 -9.86 16.91 7.06
N ALA A 183 -9.56 15.63 6.81
CA ALA A 183 -9.04 15.21 5.52
C ALA A 183 -10.11 15.16 4.43
N TRP A 184 -9.73 15.45 3.20
CA TRP A 184 -10.59 15.44 2.02
C TRP A 184 -9.78 14.97 0.80
N VAL A 185 -10.49 14.53 -0.24
CA VAL A 185 -9.86 14.06 -1.49
C VAL A 185 -10.17 15.08 -2.56
N ASP A 186 -9.13 15.61 -3.19
CA ASP A 186 -9.21 16.52 -4.33
C ASP A 186 -9.49 15.73 -5.60
N ARG A 187 -10.76 15.70 -6.00
CA ARG A 187 -11.22 14.87 -7.11
C ARG A 187 -11.12 15.56 -8.45
N ASN A 188 -11.07 16.89 -8.45
CA ASN A 188 -10.98 17.70 -9.66
C ASN A 188 -9.54 18.19 -9.93
N GLY A 189 -8.63 18.02 -8.97
CA GLY A 189 -7.20 18.33 -9.10
C GLY A 189 -6.89 19.82 -8.95
N ASN A 190 -7.76 20.61 -8.35
CA ASN A 190 -7.58 22.07 -8.21
C ASN A 190 -6.91 22.49 -6.89
N GLY A 191 -6.69 21.56 -5.96
CA GLY A 191 -6.11 21.82 -4.63
C GLY A 191 -6.99 22.67 -3.70
N ILE A 192 -8.27 22.84 -4.01
CA ILE A 192 -9.24 23.66 -3.27
C ILE A 192 -10.34 22.76 -2.72
N ASN A 193 -10.66 22.88 -1.44
CA ASN A 193 -11.75 22.12 -0.84
C ASN A 193 -13.13 22.65 -1.31
N ASP A 194 -13.78 21.94 -2.22
CA ASP A 194 -15.07 22.33 -2.82
C ASP A 194 -16.30 21.72 -2.10
N ASN A 195 -16.22 21.44 -0.79
CA ASN A 195 -17.25 20.74 0.00
C ASN A 195 -18.69 21.32 -0.15
N ILE A 196 -18.82 22.60 -0.44
CA ILE A 196 -20.12 23.30 -0.44
C ILE A 196 -20.53 23.79 -1.85
N SER A 197 -19.62 23.83 -2.82
CA SER A 197 -19.82 24.62 -4.05
C SER A 197 -20.30 23.80 -5.26
N THR A 198 -20.00 22.50 -5.38
CA THR A 198 -20.04 21.84 -6.70
C THR A 198 -20.55 20.38 -6.78
N ASN A 199 -21.14 19.79 -5.73
CA ASN A 199 -21.50 18.35 -5.70
C ASN A 199 -20.32 17.39 -5.99
N GLN A 200 -19.07 17.86 -5.91
CA GLN A 200 -17.90 17.04 -6.28
C GLN A 200 -17.49 16.02 -5.21
N GLY A 201 -18.10 16.08 -4.03
CA GLY A 201 -17.93 15.06 -3.00
C GLY A 201 -16.57 15.12 -2.31
N GLU A 202 -16.04 16.34 -2.14
CA GLU A 202 -14.79 16.65 -1.43
C GLU A 202 -15.04 16.98 0.06
N ALA A 203 -16.14 16.47 0.60
CA ALA A 203 -16.51 16.70 1.98
C ALA A 203 -15.42 16.14 2.92
N PRO A 204 -14.98 16.92 3.93
CA PRO A 204 -14.07 16.43 4.95
C PRO A 204 -14.63 15.19 5.66
N GLY A 205 -13.73 14.28 6.00
CA GLY A 205 -14.04 13.13 6.84
C GLY A 205 -12.85 12.19 6.91
N ILE A 206 -12.98 11.15 7.73
CA ILE A 206 -11.95 10.12 7.84
C ILE A 206 -11.76 9.46 6.48
N ARG A 207 -10.50 9.33 6.07
CA ARG A 207 -10.03 8.60 4.89
C ARG A 207 -9.04 7.54 5.35
N TYR A 208 -8.93 6.46 4.58
CA TYR A 208 -8.05 5.35 4.93
C TYR A 208 -6.83 5.36 4.02
N LEU A 209 -5.66 5.11 4.60
CA LEU A 209 -4.38 5.20 3.91
C LEU A 209 -3.71 3.84 3.81
N ALA A 210 -4.01 2.93 4.73
CA ALA A 210 -3.58 1.54 4.60
C ALA A 210 -4.68 0.60 5.06
N VAL A 211 -4.89 -0.48 4.31
CA VAL A 211 -5.88 -1.53 4.60
C VAL A 211 -5.24 -2.88 4.42
N ILE A 212 -5.41 -3.75 5.42
CA ILE A 212 -5.12 -5.17 5.29
C ILE A 212 -6.42 -5.92 4.98
N SER A 213 -6.41 -6.74 3.95
CA SER A 213 -7.55 -7.51 3.49
C SER A 213 -7.14 -8.94 3.20
N ASP A 214 -8.08 -9.85 3.44
CA ASP A 214 -8.00 -11.26 3.07
C ASP A 214 -9.42 -11.70 2.68
N PRO A 215 -9.68 -12.01 1.41
CA PRO A 215 -11.00 -12.40 0.96
C PRO A 215 -11.40 -13.79 1.44
N ASP A 216 -10.46 -14.69 1.76
CA ASP A 216 -10.73 -16.13 1.93
C ASP A 216 -9.82 -16.80 2.97
N PHE A 217 -9.98 -16.43 4.25
CA PHE A 217 -9.41 -17.16 5.40
C PHE A 217 -9.89 -18.62 5.40
N THR A 218 -9.20 -19.49 4.67
CA THR A 218 -9.36 -20.95 4.74
C THR A 218 -8.03 -21.60 5.10
N GLU A 219 -8.12 -22.79 5.70
CA GLU A 219 -7.11 -23.48 6.51
C GLU A 219 -5.78 -23.83 5.78
N HIS A 220 -5.57 -23.37 4.54
CA HIS A 220 -4.38 -23.63 3.71
C HIS A 220 -3.35 -22.49 3.64
N GLY A 221 -3.40 -21.52 4.56
CA GLY A 221 -2.42 -20.43 4.60
C GLY A 221 -2.86 -19.26 3.72
N SER A 222 -3.66 -18.40 4.33
CA SER A 222 -4.26 -17.20 3.76
C SER A 222 -3.21 -16.27 3.13
N GLY A 223 -3.19 -16.19 1.80
CA GLY A 223 -2.57 -15.06 1.12
C GLY A 223 -3.22 -13.79 1.68
N ALA A 224 -2.44 -12.98 2.38
CA ALA A 224 -2.92 -11.69 2.87
C ALA A 224 -2.42 -10.59 1.96
N ALA A 225 -3.24 -9.55 1.80
CA ALA A 225 -2.93 -8.40 0.99
C ALA A 225 -2.99 -7.11 1.82
N VAL A 226 -1.95 -6.30 1.72
CA VAL A 226 -1.89 -4.95 2.28
C VAL A 226 -1.90 -3.96 1.14
N PHE A 227 -2.78 -2.96 1.23
CA PHE A 227 -2.88 -1.87 0.28
C PHE A 227 -2.53 -0.57 0.98
N ILE A 228 -1.67 0.26 0.37
CA ILE A 228 -1.17 1.51 0.92
C ILE A 228 -1.38 2.61 -0.12
N ALA A 229 -2.05 3.70 0.25
CA ALA A 229 -2.50 4.75 -0.66
C ALA A 229 -1.38 5.70 -1.13
N ASP A 230 -0.12 5.39 -0.81
CA ASP A 230 1.02 6.23 -1.12
C ASP A 230 2.29 5.39 -1.27
N PRO A 231 2.81 5.23 -2.49
CA PRO A 231 4.08 4.53 -2.70
C PRO A 231 5.30 5.34 -2.28
N SER A 232 5.19 6.66 -2.09
CA SER A 232 6.31 7.51 -1.71
C SER A 232 6.92 7.16 -0.35
N LEU A 233 6.17 6.47 0.52
CA LEU A 233 6.68 5.91 1.78
C LEU A 233 7.96 5.06 1.58
N PHE A 234 8.10 4.42 0.42
CA PHE A 234 9.21 3.54 0.10
C PHE A 234 10.36 4.25 -0.63
N MET A 235 10.23 5.54 -0.92
CA MET A 235 11.27 6.31 -1.59
C MET A 235 12.45 6.59 -0.66
N ASN A 236 13.66 6.57 -1.20
CA ASN A 236 14.90 6.90 -0.49
C ASN A 236 14.81 8.25 0.23
N GLY A 237 14.16 9.22 -0.40
CA GLY A 237 13.96 10.57 0.14
C GLY A 237 12.96 10.69 1.29
N MET A 238 12.15 9.66 1.51
CA MET A 238 11.02 9.66 2.44
C MET A 238 11.17 8.60 3.54
N ILE A 239 11.87 7.50 3.26
CA ILE A 239 11.90 6.32 4.13
C ILE A 239 12.55 6.59 5.50
N GLU A 240 13.49 7.53 5.59
CA GLU A 240 14.11 7.93 6.86
C GLU A 240 13.36 9.06 7.61
N LEU A 241 12.21 9.51 7.08
CA LEU A 241 11.42 10.57 7.70
C LEU A 241 10.36 10.00 8.65
N GLU A 242 10.21 10.65 9.81
CA GLU A 242 9.34 10.20 10.90
C GLU A 242 9.58 8.71 11.24
N GLY A 243 8.55 7.87 11.25
CA GLY A 243 8.64 6.42 11.48
C GLY A 243 8.50 5.57 10.22
N ASN A 244 8.79 6.10 9.02
CA ASN A 244 8.54 5.37 7.76
C ASN A 244 9.36 4.07 7.59
N MET A 245 10.51 3.92 8.27
CA MET A 245 11.38 2.73 8.20
C MET A 245 11.07 1.68 9.29
N GLU A 246 10.34 2.06 10.33
CA GLU A 246 10.08 1.22 11.51
C GLU A 246 8.96 0.18 11.26
#